data_AF-A0A2A2QK79-F1
#
_entry.id   AF-A0A2A2QK79-F1
#
_cell.length_a   1.000
_cell.length_b   1.000
_cell.length_c   1.000
_cell.angle_alpha   90.00
_cell.angle_beta   90.00
_cell.angle_gamma   90.00
#
_symmetry.space_group_name_H-M   'P 1'
#
loop_
_entity.id
_entity.type
_entity.pdbx_description
1 polymer ?
#
loop_
_entity_poly.entity_id
_entity_poly.type
_entity_poly.pdbx_seq_one_letter_code
_entity_poly.pdbx_strand_id
1 'polypeptide(L)'
;MKAFTSRNRRGFTLMETVIAIGVLAVLLTGFIIVFTPAADGIRKTISTQQADRLTSALEQELVTLRGSTETTEFKTGFNKAYTFIKESNVATEALLVYQYRGDLEAERRSDGSLEPKPSIDGKLPGEDYLVVPMARRLSDDIFIEDLAAVEGPVYLVKPTQLIYDANQLVLGEPGQIKNPKDGSAAATADAYTEAVIAFAAEFHPMPTNAAGYFTGPEFAKKFTKAKTPVFTRNLAVRR
;
A
#
# COMPACT_ATOMS: atom_id res chain seq x y z
N MET A 1 -31.14 59.36 -31.84
CA MET A 1 -31.08 58.98 -30.41
C MET A 1 -31.41 57.50 -30.30
N LYS A 2 -30.46 56.66 -29.85
CA LYS A 2 -30.70 55.23 -29.58
C LYS A 2 -31.27 55.10 -28.17
N ALA A 3 -32.47 54.53 -28.04
CA ALA A 3 -33.07 54.23 -26.75
C ALA A 3 -32.31 53.07 -26.09
N PHE A 4 -31.74 53.32 -24.91
CA PHE A 4 -31.21 52.26 -24.05
C PHE A 4 -32.39 51.54 -23.38
N THR A 5 -32.67 50.32 -23.80
CA THR A 5 -33.57 49.41 -23.09
C THR A 5 -32.89 48.93 -21.81
N SER A 6 -33.34 49.45 -20.66
CA SER A 6 -33.00 48.92 -19.35
C SER A 6 -33.49 47.48 -19.23
N ARG A 7 -32.55 46.53 -19.18
CA ARG A 7 -32.83 45.12 -18.91
C ARG A 7 -33.11 45.01 -17.42
N ASN A 8 -34.38 44.89 -17.03
CA ASN A 8 -34.80 44.66 -15.65
C ASN A 8 -34.07 43.43 -15.09
N ARG A 9 -33.03 43.64 -14.27
CA ARG A 9 -32.42 42.58 -13.45
C ARG A 9 -33.41 42.28 -12.32
N ARG A 10 -34.21 41.23 -12.49
CA ARG A 10 -35.04 40.68 -11.41
C ARG A 10 -34.09 40.15 -10.33
N GLY A 11 -34.17 40.73 -9.13
CA GLY A 11 -33.49 40.20 -7.95
C GLY A 11 -34.20 38.94 -7.45
N PHE A 12 -33.45 38.03 -6.83
CA PHE A 12 -34.01 36.84 -6.19
C PHE A 12 -34.78 37.22 -4.92
N THR A 13 -35.93 36.59 -4.70
CA THR A 13 -36.69 36.79 -3.46
C THR A 13 -36.07 35.96 -2.32
N LEU A 14 -36.25 36.43 -1.08
CA LEU A 14 -35.79 35.71 0.12
C LEU A 14 -36.35 34.27 0.17
N MET A 15 -37.62 34.09 -0.20
CA MET A 15 -38.27 32.78 -0.28
C MET A 15 -37.65 31.86 -1.32
N GLU A 16 -37.38 32.35 -2.52
CA GLU A 16 -36.76 31.56 -3.60
C GLU A 16 -35.35 31.09 -3.21
N THR A 17 -34.58 31.95 -2.54
CA THR A 17 -33.23 31.63 -2.07
C THR A 17 -33.25 30.52 -1.01
N VAL A 18 -34.21 30.59 -0.07
CA VAL A 18 -34.37 29.58 0.99
C VAL A 18 -34.80 28.23 0.42
N ILE A 19 -35.75 28.23 -0.51
CA ILE A 19 -36.19 27.00 -1.20
C ILE A 19 -35.03 26.40 -1.99
N ALA A 20 -34.27 27.22 -2.73
CA ALA A 20 -33.13 26.76 -3.51
C ALA A 20 -32.04 26.13 -2.64
N ILE A 21 -31.69 26.74 -1.51
CA ILE A 21 -30.71 26.18 -0.56
C ILE A 21 -31.24 24.87 0.05
N GLY A 22 -32.53 24.81 0.40
CA GLY A 22 -33.15 23.60 0.95
C GLY A 22 -33.09 22.43 -0.04
N VAL A 23 -33.47 22.66 -1.29
CA VAL A 23 -33.38 21.65 -2.36
C VAL A 23 -31.93 21.25 -2.63
N LEU A 24 -31.00 22.21 -2.68
CA LEU A 24 -29.58 21.95 -2.88
C LEU A 24 -29.00 21.07 -1.74
N ALA A 25 -29.33 21.37 -0.49
CA ALA A 25 -28.84 20.61 0.66
C ALA A 25 -29.34 19.16 0.66
N VAL A 26 -30.61 18.94 0.32
CA VAL A 26 -31.19 17.58 0.20
C VAL A 26 -30.55 16.82 -0.94
N LEU A 27 -30.35 17.46 -2.10
CA LEU A 27 -29.68 16.83 -3.25
C LEU A 27 -28.22 16.48 -2.96
N LEU A 28 -27.45 17.39 -2.36
CA LEU A 28 -26.05 17.13 -1.99
C LEU A 28 -25.93 16.01 -0.97
N THR A 29 -26.79 16.00 0.06
CA THR A 29 -26.76 14.96 1.09
C THR A 29 -27.11 13.60 0.49
N GLY A 30 -28.17 13.52 -0.32
CA GLY A 30 -28.55 12.30 -1.03
C GLY A 30 -27.46 11.80 -1.97
N PHE A 31 -26.80 12.72 -2.69
CA PHE A 31 -25.65 12.40 -3.54
C PHE A 31 -24.50 11.81 -2.72
N ILE A 32 -24.07 12.46 -1.63
CA ILE A 32 -22.97 12.00 -0.79
C ILE A 32 -23.26 10.61 -0.19
N ILE A 33 -24.51 10.34 0.22
CA ILE A 33 -24.93 9.04 0.78
C ILE A 33 -24.74 7.91 -0.23
N VAL A 34 -24.99 8.13 -1.52
CA VAL A 34 -24.88 7.10 -2.56
C VAL A 34 -23.48 7.05 -3.18
N PHE A 35 -22.86 8.21 -3.40
CA PHE A 35 -21.56 8.29 -4.07
C PHE A 35 -20.41 7.82 -3.21
N THR A 36 -20.45 8.05 -1.89
CA THR A 36 -19.33 7.66 -1.02
C THR A 36 -19.14 6.14 -0.99
N PRO A 37 -20.19 5.32 -0.76
CA PRO A 37 -20.06 3.87 -0.83
C PRO A 37 -19.71 3.35 -2.24
N ALA A 38 -20.22 3.98 -3.31
CA ALA A 38 -19.90 3.60 -4.68
C ALA A 38 -18.44 3.89 -5.04
N ALA A 39 -17.92 5.05 -4.65
CA ALA A 39 -16.52 5.43 -4.81
C ALA A 39 -15.59 4.48 -4.04
N ASP A 40 -15.98 4.08 -2.81
CA ASP A 40 -15.27 3.07 -2.05
C ASP A 40 -15.29 1.70 -2.75
N GLY A 41 -16.42 1.33 -3.37
CA GLY A 41 -16.53 0.11 -4.18
C GLY A 41 -15.58 0.11 -5.39
N ILE A 42 -15.49 1.22 -6.11
CA ILE A 42 -14.55 1.39 -7.24
C ILE A 42 -13.10 1.32 -6.73
N ARG A 43 -12.77 2.04 -5.64
CA ARG A 43 -11.44 2.01 -5.01
C ARG A 43 -11.05 0.62 -4.50
N LYS A 44 -12.03 -0.18 -4.09
CA LYS A 44 -11.83 -1.56 -3.64
C LYS A 44 -11.56 -2.52 -4.82
N THR A 45 -11.88 -2.11 -6.04
CA THR A 45 -11.66 -2.94 -7.22
C THR A 45 -10.25 -2.70 -7.74
N ILE A 46 -9.31 -3.56 -7.36
CA ILE A 46 -7.98 -3.57 -7.94
C ILE A 46 -8.03 -4.23 -9.33
N SER A 47 -7.35 -3.66 -10.32
CA SER A 47 -7.20 -4.37 -11.59
C SER A 47 -6.25 -5.56 -11.40
N THR A 48 -6.45 -6.64 -12.14
CA THR A 48 -5.55 -7.80 -12.10
C THR A 48 -4.10 -7.39 -12.36
N GLN A 49 -3.89 -6.48 -13.31
CA GLN A 49 -2.57 -5.92 -13.63
C GLN A 49 -1.94 -5.16 -12.46
N GLN A 50 -2.72 -4.38 -11.71
CA GLN A 50 -2.22 -3.70 -10.52
C GLN A 50 -1.86 -4.69 -9.42
N ALA A 51 -2.72 -5.67 -9.15
CA ALA A 51 -2.44 -6.71 -8.16
C ALA A 51 -1.13 -7.45 -8.51
N ASP A 52 -0.94 -7.80 -9.78
CA ASP A 52 0.25 -8.54 -10.23
C ASP A 52 1.53 -7.68 -10.16
N ARG A 53 1.45 -6.37 -10.47
CA ARG A 53 2.58 -5.43 -10.29
C ARG A 53 3.00 -5.29 -8.83
N LEU A 54 2.05 -5.07 -7.93
CA LEU A 54 2.31 -4.94 -6.50
C LEU A 54 2.86 -6.25 -5.90
N THR A 55 2.32 -7.38 -6.34
CA THR A 55 2.80 -8.71 -5.96
C THR A 55 4.24 -8.94 -6.43
N SER A 56 4.54 -8.62 -7.68
CA SER A 56 5.90 -8.79 -8.24
C SER A 56 6.91 -7.89 -7.53
N ALA A 57 6.52 -6.66 -7.18
CA ALA A 57 7.37 -5.75 -6.43
C ALA A 57 7.66 -6.27 -5.02
N LEU A 58 6.66 -6.84 -4.34
CA LEU A 58 6.83 -7.51 -3.06
C LEU A 58 7.80 -8.69 -3.15
N GLU A 59 7.61 -9.58 -4.14
CA GLU A 59 8.49 -10.74 -4.33
C GLU A 59 9.92 -10.32 -4.60
N GLN A 60 10.11 -9.34 -5.49
CA GLN A 60 11.42 -8.80 -5.82
C GLN A 60 12.09 -8.16 -4.59
N GLU A 61 11.34 -7.39 -3.80
CA GLU A 61 11.88 -6.73 -2.63
C GLU A 61 12.31 -7.72 -1.53
N LEU A 62 11.52 -8.77 -1.31
CA LEU A 62 11.83 -9.79 -0.31
C LEU A 62 13.16 -10.50 -0.61
N VAL A 63 13.53 -10.67 -1.88
CA VAL A 63 14.78 -11.33 -2.29
C VAL A 63 15.93 -10.37 -2.57
N THR A 64 15.67 -9.07 -2.69
CA THR A 64 16.70 -8.06 -3.00
C THR A 64 17.28 -7.52 -1.70
N LEU A 65 18.59 -7.62 -1.52
CA LEU A 65 19.30 -6.93 -0.44
C LEU A 65 19.64 -5.50 -0.90
N ARG A 66 19.16 -4.49 -0.16
CA ARG A 66 19.35 -3.09 -0.50
C ARG A 66 20.34 -2.40 0.41
N GLY A 67 21.27 -1.68 -0.22
CA GLY A 67 22.28 -0.88 0.48
C GLY A 67 23.24 -1.70 1.34
N SER A 68 24.11 -1.00 2.06
CA SER A 68 25.14 -1.62 2.90
C SER A 68 24.58 -2.27 4.15
N THR A 69 23.49 -1.72 4.72
CA THR A 69 22.90 -2.21 5.97
C THR A 69 22.33 -3.62 5.80
N GLU A 70 21.42 -3.82 4.84
CA GLU A 70 20.82 -5.14 4.63
C GLU A 70 21.83 -6.17 4.13
N THR A 71 22.81 -5.75 3.32
CA THR A 71 23.90 -6.63 2.85
C THR A 71 24.80 -7.10 4.01
N THR A 72 24.85 -6.34 5.10
CA THR A 72 25.61 -6.71 6.32
C THR A 72 24.75 -7.52 7.29
N GLU A 73 23.46 -7.18 7.41
CA GLU A 73 22.52 -7.82 8.33
C GLU A 73 22.06 -9.20 7.84
N PHE A 74 21.80 -9.34 6.55
CA PHE A 74 21.29 -10.55 5.94
C PHE A 74 22.33 -11.22 5.04
N LYS A 75 22.53 -12.52 5.25
CA LYS A 75 23.44 -13.33 4.41
C LYS A 75 22.96 -13.45 2.96
N THR A 76 21.65 -13.55 2.77
CA THR A 76 20.99 -13.73 1.48
C THR A 76 19.62 -13.07 1.48
N GLY A 77 19.04 -12.87 0.30
CA GLY A 77 17.64 -12.43 0.17
C GLY A 77 16.66 -13.37 0.87
N PHE A 78 16.95 -14.67 0.94
CA PHE A 78 16.13 -15.61 1.71
C PHE A 78 16.14 -15.31 3.21
N ASN A 79 17.31 -14.94 3.77
CA ASN A 79 17.40 -14.54 5.18
C ASN A 79 16.58 -13.27 5.45
N LYS A 80 16.63 -12.29 4.55
CA LYS A 80 15.79 -11.07 4.61
C LYS A 80 14.32 -11.43 4.57
N ALA A 81 13.89 -12.18 3.56
CA ALA A 81 12.50 -12.57 3.39
C ALA A 81 11.94 -13.33 4.61
N TYR A 82 12.73 -14.26 5.16
CA TYR A 82 12.37 -15.00 6.36
C TYR A 82 12.09 -14.06 7.54
N THR A 83 13.00 -13.11 7.79
CA THR A 83 12.83 -12.12 8.87
C THR A 83 11.64 -11.22 8.61
N PHE A 84 11.50 -10.68 7.39
CA PHE A 84 10.42 -9.76 7.04
C PHE A 84 9.04 -10.43 7.15
N ILE A 85 8.89 -11.67 6.68
CA ILE A 85 7.63 -12.43 6.80
C ILE A 85 7.28 -12.63 8.28
N LYS A 86 8.26 -13.01 9.11
CA LYS A 86 8.05 -13.24 10.55
C LYS A 86 7.69 -11.95 11.29
N GLU A 87 8.44 -10.87 11.04
CA GLU A 87 8.32 -9.60 11.77
C GLU A 87 7.14 -8.74 11.30
N SER A 88 6.66 -8.92 10.07
CA SER A 88 5.52 -8.18 9.51
C SER A 88 4.21 -8.32 10.32
N ASN A 89 4.13 -9.29 11.23
CA ASN A 89 3.02 -9.43 12.17
C ASN A 89 3.11 -8.46 13.38
N VAL A 90 4.19 -7.68 13.47
CA VAL A 90 4.38 -6.59 14.44
C VAL A 90 4.11 -5.26 13.74
N ALA A 91 3.33 -4.38 14.36
CA ALA A 91 2.89 -3.14 13.72
C ALA A 91 4.06 -2.22 13.30
N THR A 92 5.16 -2.16 14.06
CA THR A 92 6.34 -1.33 13.75
C THR A 92 7.15 -1.87 12.57
N GLU A 93 7.08 -3.17 12.31
CA GLU A 93 7.77 -3.85 11.20
C GLU A 93 6.78 -4.22 10.07
N ALA A 94 5.60 -3.59 10.08
CA ALA A 94 4.56 -3.88 9.11
C ALA A 94 5.07 -3.69 7.68
N LEU A 95 4.76 -4.64 6.81
CA LEU A 95 5.17 -4.61 5.41
C LEU A 95 4.15 -3.82 4.59
N LEU A 96 4.62 -2.81 3.88
CA LEU A 96 3.81 -1.87 3.11
C LEU A 96 4.20 -1.95 1.65
N VAL A 97 3.21 -2.04 0.77
CA VAL A 97 3.38 -2.06 -0.68
C VAL A 97 2.62 -0.90 -1.30
N TYR A 98 3.31 -0.12 -2.13
CA TYR A 98 2.77 1.11 -2.72
C TYR A 98 3.44 1.39 -4.04
N GLN A 99 2.97 2.45 -4.72
CA GLN A 99 3.62 3.02 -5.88
C GLN A 99 3.94 4.47 -5.58
N TYR A 100 5.10 4.94 -6.03
CA TYR A 100 5.49 6.34 -5.93
C TYR A 100 6.15 6.81 -7.21
N ARG A 101 6.14 8.11 -7.43
CA ARG A 101 6.89 8.73 -8.52
C ARG A 101 8.35 8.84 -8.09
N GLY A 102 9.22 8.05 -8.70
CA GLY A 102 10.67 8.14 -8.55
C GLY A 102 11.25 9.18 -9.50
N ASP A 103 12.10 10.06 -9.00
CA ASP A 103 12.84 11.07 -9.75
C ASP A 103 13.95 10.40 -10.58
N LEU A 104 13.94 10.63 -11.89
CA LEU A 104 14.97 10.10 -12.80
C LEU A 104 16.16 11.05 -12.95
N GLU A 105 16.00 12.32 -12.56
CA GLU A 105 17.06 13.34 -12.61
C GLU A 105 17.93 13.32 -11.34
N ALA A 106 17.38 12.84 -10.23
CA ALA A 106 18.09 12.72 -8.96
C ALA A 106 19.08 11.54 -8.96
N GLU A 107 20.12 11.65 -8.13
CA GLU A 107 20.98 10.50 -7.86
C GLU A 107 20.20 9.39 -7.16
N ARG A 108 20.60 8.14 -7.40
CA ARG A 108 20.00 7.01 -6.67
C ARG A 108 20.38 7.11 -5.20
N ARG A 109 19.42 6.80 -4.33
CA ARG A 109 19.64 6.66 -2.89
C ARG A 109 20.65 5.55 -2.62
N SER A 110 21.19 5.52 -1.40
CA SER A 110 22.14 4.50 -0.94
C SER A 110 21.61 3.06 -1.01
N ASP A 111 20.29 2.89 -0.98
CA ASP A 111 19.58 1.61 -1.10
C ASP A 111 19.30 1.21 -2.57
N GLY A 112 19.73 2.04 -3.53
CA GLY A 112 19.54 1.88 -4.96
C GLY A 112 18.16 2.30 -5.49
N SER A 113 17.26 2.78 -4.64
CA SER A 113 15.96 3.32 -5.04
C SER A 113 16.06 4.76 -5.58
N LEU A 114 15.01 5.21 -6.25
CA LEU A 114 14.90 6.59 -6.74
C LEU A 114 14.36 7.48 -5.62
N GLU A 115 14.76 8.75 -5.58
CA GLU A 115 14.13 9.73 -4.68
C GLU A 115 12.69 10.03 -5.11
N PRO A 116 11.80 10.49 -4.21
CA PRO A 116 10.43 10.80 -4.58
C PRO A 116 10.40 12.11 -5.40
N LYS A 117 9.52 12.19 -6.41
CA LYS A 117 9.22 13.40 -7.17
C LYS A 117 7.83 13.96 -6.81
N PRO A 118 7.71 14.89 -5.84
CA PRO A 118 6.42 15.40 -5.41
C PRO A 118 5.72 16.23 -6.49
N SER A 119 6.48 17.12 -7.14
CA SER A 119 5.96 18.02 -8.17
C SER A 119 6.08 17.41 -9.57
N ILE A 120 5.00 17.52 -10.34
CA ILE A 120 4.93 17.10 -11.75
C ILE A 120 4.73 18.30 -12.69
N ASP A 121 4.81 19.53 -12.19
CA ASP A 121 4.59 20.73 -13.00
C ASP A 121 5.67 20.86 -14.07
N GLY A 122 5.25 20.87 -15.33
CA GLY A 122 6.15 20.87 -16.48
C GLY A 122 6.99 19.61 -16.65
N LYS A 123 6.64 18.49 -16.00
CA LYS A 123 7.41 17.24 -16.00
C LYS A 123 6.73 16.13 -16.82
N LEU A 124 7.53 15.32 -17.50
CA LEU A 124 7.10 14.24 -18.38
C LEU A 124 7.38 12.86 -17.76
N PRO A 125 6.37 11.96 -17.75
CA PRO A 125 6.58 10.58 -17.31
C PRO A 125 7.51 9.83 -18.26
N GLY A 126 8.46 9.08 -17.70
CA GLY A 126 9.48 8.33 -18.44
C GLY A 126 10.74 9.11 -18.80
N GLU A 127 10.72 10.44 -18.62
CA GLU A 127 11.88 11.32 -18.79
C GLU A 127 12.30 11.91 -17.45
N ASP A 128 11.39 12.62 -16.78
CA ASP A 128 11.67 13.28 -15.50
C ASP A 128 11.36 12.40 -14.28
N TYR A 129 10.36 11.52 -14.41
CA TYR A 129 9.95 10.63 -13.33
C TYR A 129 9.39 9.32 -13.85
N LEU A 130 9.46 8.27 -13.01
CA LEU A 130 8.87 6.96 -13.27
C LEU A 130 8.00 6.55 -12.09
N VAL A 131 6.80 6.01 -12.35
CA VAL A 131 5.98 5.39 -11.31
C VAL A 131 6.54 4.00 -11.01
N VAL A 132 7.08 3.81 -9.81
CA VAL A 132 7.74 2.57 -9.40
C VAL A 132 6.95 1.93 -8.25
N PRO A 133 6.58 0.64 -8.35
CA PRO A 133 6.05 -0.09 -7.22
C PRO A 133 7.18 -0.48 -6.26
N MET A 134 6.93 -0.36 -4.96
CA MET A 134 7.92 -0.64 -3.91
C MET A 134 7.27 -1.34 -2.73
N ALA A 135 8.03 -2.20 -2.07
CA ALA A 135 7.73 -2.75 -0.75
C ALA A 135 8.72 -2.16 0.26
N ARG A 136 8.24 -1.73 1.42
CA ARG A 136 9.11 -1.31 2.54
C ARG A 136 8.48 -1.70 3.87
N ARG A 137 9.32 -1.84 4.90
CA ARG A 137 8.83 -1.93 6.28
C ARG A 137 8.43 -0.55 6.77
N LEU A 138 7.49 -0.48 7.70
CA LEU A 138 7.14 0.77 8.35
C LEU A 138 8.32 1.40 9.10
N SER A 139 9.23 0.57 9.62
CA SER A 139 10.46 0.96 10.31
C SER A 139 11.54 1.54 9.39
N ASP A 140 11.37 1.47 8.06
CA ASP A 140 12.29 2.06 7.10
C ASP A 140 12.00 3.57 6.96
N ASP A 141 12.97 4.41 7.33
CA ASP A 141 12.84 5.87 7.24
C ASP A 141 12.53 6.34 5.80
N ILE A 142 13.02 5.61 4.79
CA ILE A 142 12.80 5.94 3.37
C ILE A 142 11.31 5.81 3.00
N PHE A 143 10.55 4.94 3.69
CA PHE A 143 9.12 4.82 3.45
C PHE A 143 8.39 6.16 3.67
N ILE A 144 8.73 6.87 4.74
CA ILE A 144 8.08 8.15 5.07
C ILE A 144 8.42 9.22 4.04
N GLU A 145 9.63 9.22 3.50
CA GLU A 145 10.02 10.12 2.41
C GLU A 145 9.22 9.83 1.13
N ASP A 146 9.05 8.56 0.78
CA ASP A 146 8.35 8.14 -0.44
C ASP A 146 6.87 8.61 -0.44
N LEU A 147 6.25 8.73 0.74
CA LEU A 147 4.86 9.20 0.89
C LEU A 147 4.60 10.57 0.27
N ALA A 148 5.63 11.42 0.12
CA ALA A 148 5.51 12.72 -0.53
C ALA A 148 5.13 12.63 -2.01
N ALA A 149 5.40 11.50 -2.66
CA ALA A 149 5.17 11.28 -4.09
C ALA A 149 4.39 10.00 -4.39
N VAL A 150 3.69 9.43 -3.40
CA VAL A 150 2.86 8.23 -3.60
C VAL A 150 1.76 8.48 -4.62
N GLU A 151 1.53 7.48 -5.46
CA GLU A 151 0.47 7.44 -6.44
C GLU A 151 -0.46 6.26 -6.16
N GLY A 152 -1.71 6.56 -5.82
CA GLY A 152 -2.71 5.55 -5.45
C GLY A 152 -2.64 5.13 -3.97
N PRO A 153 -3.30 4.02 -3.62
CA PRO A 153 -3.38 3.53 -2.25
C PRO A 153 -2.09 2.82 -1.80
N VAL A 154 -1.80 2.94 -0.50
CA VAL A 154 -0.80 2.11 0.19
C VAL A 154 -1.49 0.86 0.72
N TYR A 155 -0.87 -0.31 0.55
CA TYR A 155 -1.39 -1.59 1.04
C TYR A 155 -0.52 -2.11 2.17
N LEU A 156 -1.15 -2.46 3.29
CA LEU A 156 -0.57 -3.32 4.32
C LEU A 156 -0.60 -4.76 3.81
N VAL A 157 0.56 -5.41 3.83
CA VAL A 157 0.69 -6.82 3.48
C VAL A 157 0.86 -7.64 4.75
N LYS A 158 0.01 -8.66 4.90
CA LYS A 158 0.14 -9.66 5.96
C LYS A 158 0.50 -11.01 5.35
N PRO A 159 1.79 -11.37 5.29
CA PRO A 159 2.21 -12.69 4.87
C PRO A 159 1.98 -13.70 5.99
N THR A 160 1.36 -14.83 5.67
CA THR A 160 1.20 -15.96 6.58
C THR A 160 1.71 -17.22 5.89
N GLN A 161 2.57 -17.99 6.56
CA GLN A 161 3.15 -19.20 6.00
C GLN A 161 2.05 -20.19 5.58
N LEU A 162 2.25 -20.86 4.45
CA LEU A 162 1.48 -22.03 4.03
C LEU A 162 2.21 -23.30 4.49
N ILE A 163 1.54 -24.14 5.28
CA ILE A 163 2.07 -25.39 5.82
C ILE A 163 1.29 -26.55 5.21
N TYR A 164 1.97 -27.65 4.90
CA TYR A 164 1.33 -28.84 4.38
C TYR A 164 0.63 -29.60 5.52
N ASP A 165 -0.68 -29.78 5.40
CA ASP A 165 -1.51 -30.57 6.31
C ASP A 165 -2.47 -31.45 5.51
N ALA A 166 -2.52 -32.74 5.83
CA ALA A 166 -3.48 -33.71 5.29
C ALA A 166 -3.77 -33.59 3.77
N ASN A 167 -2.73 -33.48 2.94
CA ASN A 167 -2.77 -33.36 1.46
C ASN A 167 -3.11 -31.99 0.88
N GLN A 168 -3.07 -30.92 1.68
CA GLN A 168 -3.29 -29.56 1.20
C GLN A 168 -2.36 -28.56 1.91
N LEU A 169 -2.20 -27.38 1.31
CA LEU A 169 -1.53 -26.27 1.96
C LEU A 169 -2.57 -25.45 2.74
N VAL A 170 -2.37 -25.31 4.04
CA VAL A 170 -3.21 -24.52 4.94
C VAL A 170 -2.42 -23.35 5.51
N LEU A 171 -3.12 -22.30 5.95
CA LEU A 171 -2.48 -21.18 6.64
C LEU A 171 -1.92 -21.63 7.99
N GLY A 172 -0.68 -21.28 8.26
CA GLY A 172 -0.04 -21.40 9.57
C GLY A 172 -0.42 -20.25 10.50
N GLU A 173 0.38 -20.09 11.56
CA GLU A 173 0.19 -19.02 12.54
C GLU A 173 0.85 -17.71 12.07
N PRO A 174 0.16 -16.56 12.12
CA PRO A 174 0.75 -15.27 11.78
C PRO A 174 2.01 -14.95 12.61
N GLY A 175 3.07 -14.50 11.92
CA GLY A 175 4.35 -14.18 12.55
C GLY A 175 5.17 -15.39 13.00
N GLN A 176 4.80 -16.60 12.58
CA GLN A 176 5.60 -17.81 12.79
C GLN A 176 5.98 -18.46 11.46
N ILE A 177 7.20 -19.00 11.42
CA ILE A 177 7.66 -19.86 10.33
C ILE A 177 8.06 -21.20 10.94
N LYS A 178 7.33 -22.25 10.57
CA LYS A 178 7.52 -23.63 11.01
C LYS A 178 8.14 -24.46 9.89
N ASN A 179 9.03 -25.37 10.28
CA ASN A 179 9.59 -26.37 9.39
C ASN A 179 8.47 -27.30 8.88
N PRO A 180 8.27 -27.43 7.56
CA PRO A 180 7.18 -28.24 7.01
C PRO A 180 7.26 -29.74 7.33
N LYS A 181 8.46 -30.27 7.61
CA LYS A 181 8.69 -31.71 7.86
C LYS A 181 8.32 -32.16 9.27
N ASP A 182 8.61 -31.34 10.27
CA ASP A 182 8.48 -31.71 11.68
C ASP A 182 7.55 -30.77 12.48
N GLY A 183 7.06 -29.69 11.85
CA GLY A 183 6.20 -28.70 12.48
C GLY A 183 6.89 -27.82 13.53
N SER A 184 8.21 -27.98 13.72
CA SER A 184 8.99 -27.20 14.68
C SER A 184 9.08 -25.74 14.24
N ALA A 185 9.02 -24.79 15.18
CA ALA A 185 9.28 -23.40 14.85
C ALA A 185 10.76 -23.26 14.47
N ALA A 186 11.04 -22.81 13.25
CA ALA A 186 12.38 -22.38 12.91
C ALA A 186 12.65 -21.07 13.69
N ALA A 187 13.75 -20.99 14.44
CA ALA A 187 14.10 -19.77 15.14
C ALA A 187 14.70 -18.72 14.18
N THR A 188 15.42 -19.21 13.17
CA THR A 188 16.17 -18.42 12.18
C THR A 188 16.02 -19.01 10.78
N ALA A 189 16.36 -18.23 9.76
CA ALA A 189 16.42 -18.69 8.38
C ALA A 189 17.39 -19.87 8.19
N ASP A 190 18.50 -19.91 8.92
CA ASP A 190 19.48 -21.01 8.82
C ASP A 190 18.94 -22.32 9.41
N ALA A 191 18.06 -22.24 10.43
CA ALA A 191 17.39 -23.39 11.04
C ALA A 191 16.17 -23.87 10.24
N TYR A 192 15.76 -23.16 9.18
CA TYR A 192 14.66 -23.54 8.33
C TYR A 192 15.11 -24.59 7.31
N THR A 193 14.64 -25.83 7.40
CA THR A 193 15.24 -26.96 6.68
C THR A 193 14.88 -27.05 5.20
N GLU A 194 13.88 -26.29 4.74
CA GLU A 194 13.40 -26.32 3.37
C GLU A 194 14.02 -25.22 2.49
N ALA A 195 14.03 -25.47 1.19
CA ALA A 195 14.55 -24.53 0.19
C ALA A 195 13.57 -23.39 -0.13
N VAL A 196 12.29 -23.55 0.22
CA VAL A 196 11.21 -22.65 -0.18
C VAL A 196 10.29 -22.37 0.99
N ILE A 197 10.00 -21.09 1.25
CA ILE A 197 8.94 -20.67 2.16
C ILE A 197 7.74 -20.28 1.30
N ALA A 198 6.69 -21.11 1.30
CA ALA A 198 5.41 -20.76 0.72
C ALA A 198 4.60 -19.95 1.73
N PHE A 199 3.94 -18.88 1.29
CA PHE A 199 3.10 -18.03 2.12
C PHE A 199 1.95 -17.42 1.33
N ALA A 200 0.85 -17.12 2.01
CA ALA A 200 -0.23 -16.30 1.47
C ALA A 200 0.01 -14.85 1.89
N ALA A 201 0.09 -13.94 0.92
CA ALA A 201 0.16 -12.51 1.14
C ALA A 201 -1.23 -11.89 1.01
N GLU A 202 -1.75 -11.37 2.12
CA GLU A 202 -3.03 -10.66 2.18
C GLU A 202 -2.81 -9.15 2.07
N PHE A 203 -3.43 -8.50 1.09
CA PHE A 203 -3.25 -7.07 0.83
C PHE A 203 -4.44 -6.27 1.33
N HIS A 204 -4.21 -5.40 2.30
CA HIS A 204 -5.21 -4.55 2.94
C HIS A 204 -4.98 -3.08 2.60
N PRO A 205 -5.96 -2.37 2.01
CA PRO A 205 -5.79 -0.95 1.69
C PRO A 205 -5.75 -0.12 2.97
N MET A 206 -4.80 0.79 3.02
CA MET A 206 -4.74 1.83 4.04
C MET A 206 -5.72 2.95 3.72
N PRO A 207 -6.34 3.57 4.74
CA PRO A 207 -7.35 4.60 4.53
C PRO A 207 -6.77 5.91 3.99
N THR A 208 -5.46 6.13 4.14
CA THR A 208 -4.75 7.32 3.70
C THR A 208 -3.29 7.00 3.43
N ASN A 209 -2.63 7.85 2.64
CA ASN A 209 -1.19 7.86 2.39
C ASN A 209 -0.46 8.98 3.17
N ALA A 210 -1.16 9.71 4.04
CA ALA A 210 -0.56 10.79 4.83
C ALA A 210 0.47 10.25 5.84
N ALA A 211 1.68 10.82 5.85
CA ALA A 211 2.76 10.40 6.75
C ALA A 211 2.35 10.34 8.23
N GLY A 212 1.61 11.35 8.72
CA GLY A 212 1.14 11.42 10.11
C GLY A 212 0.20 10.27 10.52
N TYR A 213 -0.41 9.56 9.56
CA TYR A 213 -1.20 8.37 9.84
C TYR A 213 -0.32 7.20 10.25
N PHE A 214 0.78 6.98 9.52
CA PHE A 214 1.71 5.87 9.71
C PHE A 214 2.59 6.03 10.96
N THR A 215 2.90 7.27 11.33
CA THR A 215 3.63 7.58 12.57
C THR A 215 2.72 7.68 13.80
N GLY A 216 1.39 7.66 13.60
CA GLY A 216 0.39 7.86 14.64
C GLY A 216 -0.19 6.55 15.22
N PRO A 217 -0.94 6.64 16.33
CA PRO A 217 -1.58 5.46 16.95
C PRO A 217 -2.70 4.86 16.08
N GLU A 218 -3.21 5.59 15.10
CA GLU A 218 -4.26 5.13 14.20
C GLU A 218 -3.80 4.01 13.27
N PHE A 219 -2.53 4.00 12.88
CA PHE A 219 -1.97 2.88 12.11
C PHE A 219 -2.03 1.59 12.92
N ALA A 220 -1.54 1.58 14.16
CA ALA A 220 -1.56 0.39 15.02
C ALA A 220 -3.00 -0.15 15.24
N LYS A 221 -3.98 0.75 15.41
CA LYS A 221 -5.40 0.36 15.50
C LYS A 221 -5.89 -0.31 14.22
N LYS A 222 -5.53 0.22 13.05
CA LYS A 222 -5.89 -0.35 11.75
C LYS A 222 -5.18 -1.68 11.50
N PHE A 223 -3.90 -1.78 11.84
CA PHE A 223 -3.10 -2.99 11.71
C PHE A 223 -3.77 -4.18 12.38
N THR A 224 -4.19 -4.04 13.64
CA THR A 224 -4.89 -5.11 14.39
C THR A 224 -6.27 -5.43 13.82
N LYS A 225 -6.95 -4.46 13.22
CA LYS A 225 -8.31 -4.61 12.64
C LYS A 225 -8.30 -5.03 11.16
N ALA A 226 -7.16 -5.06 10.50
CA ALA A 226 -7.03 -5.48 9.11
C ALA A 226 -7.28 -6.98 9.00
N LYS A 227 -8.53 -7.35 8.68
CA LYS A 227 -9.03 -8.73 8.53
C LYS A 227 -9.61 -9.03 7.15
N THR A 228 -9.98 -8.00 6.40
CA THR A 228 -10.59 -8.17 5.07
C THR A 228 -9.58 -7.66 4.03
N PRO A 229 -8.87 -8.56 3.33
CA PRO A 229 -8.01 -8.15 2.23
C PRO A 229 -8.84 -7.72 1.02
N VAL A 230 -8.26 -6.88 0.18
CA VAL A 230 -8.80 -6.60 -1.16
C VAL A 230 -8.48 -7.72 -2.12
N PHE A 231 -7.29 -8.31 -1.98
CA PHE A 231 -6.89 -9.50 -2.71
C PHE A 231 -5.84 -10.29 -1.90
N THR A 232 -5.71 -11.57 -2.23
CA THR A 232 -4.72 -12.48 -1.65
C THR A 232 -3.96 -13.18 -2.77
N ARG A 233 -2.65 -13.38 -2.58
CA ARG A 233 -1.80 -14.13 -3.50
C ARG A 233 -0.95 -15.13 -2.74
N ASN A 234 -0.85 -16.34 -3.27
CA ASN A 234 0.09 -17.34 -2.78
C ASN A 234 1.43 -17.09 -3.46
N LEU A 235 2.47 -16.87 -2.65
CA LEU A 235 3.82 -16.54 -3.08
C LEU A 235 4.80 -17.52 -2.45
N ALA A 236 6.01 -17.54 -3.00
CA ALA A 236 7.06 -18.39 -2.49
C ALA A 236 8.43 -17.73 -2.64
N VAL A 237 9.20 -17.67 -1.55
CA VAL A 237 10.59 -17.23 -1.59
C VAL A 237 11.51 -18.44 -1.50
N ARG A 238 12.54 -18.45 -2.35
CA ARG A 238 13.50 -19.54 -2.50
C ARG A 238 14.87 -19.12 -1.95
N ARG A 239 15.62 -20.10 -1.43
CA ARG A 239 17.03 -19.94 -1.05
C ARG A 239 17.92 -19.66 -2.26
#